data_AF-A0AA38WAG7-F1
#
_entry.id   AF-A0AA38WAG7-F1
#
_cell.length_a   1.000
_cell.length_b   1.000
_cell.length_c   1.000
_cell.angle_alpha   90.00
_cell.angle_beta   90.00
_cell.angle_gamma   90.00
#
_symmetry.space_group_name_H-M   'P 1'
#
loop_
_entity.id
_entity.type
_entity.pdbx_description
1 polymer ?
#
loop_
_entity_poly.entity_id
_entity_poly.type
_entity_poly.pdbx_seq_one_letter_code
_entity_poly.pdbx_strand_id
1 'polypeptide(L)'
;MPAVPFQEPPRLWRREAQFSSTKPPEFFRRISHNAIMARGLKKHQKRLNAPKHWNLDKLGGAFAPKPSSGPHKSRECLPLILILRNRLKYALTYREVISILMQRHVLVDNKVRTDKTYPAGFMDVVSIPKTNENFRLVYDTKGRFRLHSIRDEESKFKLCKVRSVQFGSKGIPYINTYDGRTIRYPDPLIKANDTIKLDLDSNKIVDFIKFDVGNVVMVTGGRNTGRVGILKNREKHKGSFETVHIQDATGHEFATRLSNVFTIGKGSKPWVSLPKGKGIKLTIIEEARKRQAALTASA
;
A
#
# COMPACT_ATOMS: atom_id res chain seq x y z
N MET A 1 -88.23 54.72 48.81
CA MET A 1 -89.40 54.59 47.93
C MET A 1 -89.68 55.96 47.33
N PRO A 2 -89.99 56.09 46.02
CA PRO A 2 -89.93 55.08 44.94
C PRO A 2 -88.44 54.68 44.64
N ALA A 3 -87.92 54.24 43.48
CA ALA A 3 -88.46 54.11 42.11
C ALA A 3 -87.73 53.03 41.26
N VAL A 4 -88.23 52.86 40.03
CA VAL A 4 -87.69 52.20 38.82
C VAL A 4 -88.18 53.04 37.61
N PRO A 5 -87.73 52.87 36.34
CA PRO A 5 -86.90 51.81 35.74
C PRO A 5 -85.49 52.36 35.37
N PHE A 6 -84.77 52.15 34.25
CA PHE A 6 -84.97 51.51 32.93
C PHE A 6 -83.62 51.01 32.33
N GLN A 7 -83.61 50.61 31.05
CA GLN A 7 -82.48 49.96 30.35
C GLN A 7 -82.04 50.73 29.10
N GLU A 8 -80.74 50.75 28.76
CA GLU A 8 -80.19 50.02 27.60
C GLU A 8 -78.64 50.14 27.51
N PRO A 9 -77.95 49.29 26.71
CA PRO A 9 -76.47 49.16 26.69
C PRO A 9 -75.88 49.62 25.32
N PRO A 10 -74.69 49.18 24.85
CA PRO A 10 -73.46 48.75 25.52
C PRO A 10 -72.22 49.58 25.10
N ARG A 11 -71.12 49.52 25.88
CA ARG A 11 -69.74 49.77 25.38
C ARG A 11 -68.73 48.81 26.00
N LEU A 12 -68.65 47.58 25.47
CA LEU A 12 -67.58 46.64 25.81
C LEU A 12 -66.24 47.16 25.27
N TRP A 13 -65.26 47.35 26.17
CA TRP A 13 -63.93 47.83 25.80
C TRP A 13 -63.06 46.74 25.16
N ARG A 14 -62.21 47.16 24.22
CA ARG A 14 -61.36 46.33 23.37
C ARG A 14 -60.23 45.69 24.19
N ARG A 15 -60.00 44.37 24.02
CA ARG A 15 -58.85 43.65 24.60
C ARG A 15 -57.77 43.37 23.55
N GLU A 16 -56.67 44.09 23.65
CA GLU A 16 -55.37 43.84 23.02
C GLU A 16 -54.29 44.34 24.01
N ALA A 17 -53.05 43.83 24.05
CA ALA A 17 -52.53 42.50 23.74
C ALA A 17 -51.16 42.40 24.44
N GLN A 18 -50.81 41.25 25.05
CA GLN A 18 -49.45 41.01 25.55
C GLN A 18 -48.97 39.59 25.20
N PHE A 19 -48.11 39.51 24.20
CA PHE A 19 -47.44 38.29 23.76
C PHE A 19 -46.17 38.07 24.59
N SER A 20 -46.10 37.02 25.41
CA SER A 20 -44.83 36.57 25.99
C SER A 20 -44.83 35.07 26.35
N SER A 21 -43.65 34.46 26.35
CA SER A 21 -43.34 33.15 26.96
C SER A 21 -43.98 31.86 26.39
N THR A 22 -44.34 31.81 25.10
CA THR A 22 -44.45 30.51 24.42
C THR A 22 -43.05 29.93 24.19
N LYS A 23 -42.82 28.70 24.69
CA LYS A 23 -41.57 27.95 24.50
C LYS A 23 -41.31 27.75 23.00
N PRO A 24 -40.04 27.73 22.53
CA PRO A 24 -39.76 27.47 21.12
C PRO A 24 -40.35 26.10 20.72
N PRO A 25 -41.10 26.01 19.61
CA PRO A 25 -41.77 24.77 19.22
C PRO A 25 -40.73 23.68 18.93
N GLU A 26 -41.06 22.42 19.22
CA GLU A 26 -40.17 21.26 19.01
C GLU A 26 -39.99 20.85 17.54
N PHE A 27 -40.00 21.83 16.63
CA PHE A 27 -39.89 21.64 15.18
C PHE A 27 -38.45 21.74 14.64
N PHE A 28 -37.43 21.67 15.52
CA PHE A 28 -36.01 21.66 15.15
C PHE A 28 -35.22 20.43 15.63
N ARG A 29 -35.90 19.30 15.87
CA ARG A 29 -35.29 18.00 16.18
C ARG A 29 -35.64 16.89 15.18
N ARG A 30 -35.39 17.12 13.87
CA ARG A 30 -35.45 16.03 12.88
C ARG A 30 -34.31 15.94 11.84
N ILE A 31 -33.11 16.45 12.16
CA ILE A 31 -31.89 15.96 11.48
C ILE A 31 -31.42 14.66 12.16
N SER A 32 -32.25 13.62 12.05
CA SER A 32 -31.79 12.25 12.30
C SER A 32 -30.76 11.90 11.24
N HIS A 33 -29.47 11.89 11.61
CA HIS A 33 -28.38 11.52 10.73
C HIS A 33 -28.47 10.03 10.41
N ASN A 34 -29.21 9.70 9.35
CA ASN A 34 -29.64 8.34 9.03
C ASN A 34 -28.51 7.49 8.43
N ALA A 35 -27.50 7.19 9.26
CA ALA A 35 -26.36 6.34 8.92
C ALA A 35 -25.68 5.77 10.19
N ILE A 36 -26.36 4.86 10.92
CA ILE A 36 -25.75 4.04 11.97
C ILE A 36 -24.83 2.98 11.30
N MET A 37 -23.70 3.45 10.77
CA MET A 37 -22.88 2.74 9.76
C MET A 37 -21.63 2.08 10.36
N ALA A 38 -21.82 1.16 11.31
CA ALA A 38 -20.76 0.27 11.76
C ALA A 38 -21.26 -1.07 12.35
N ARG A 39 -21.26 -2.14 11.53
CA ARG A 39 -20.65 -3.46 11.83
C ARG A 39 -20.13 -4.08 10.52
N GLY A 40 -19.09 -4.91 10.58
CA GLY A 40 -18.63 -5.72 9.43
C GLY A 40 -17.59 -5.10 8.48
N LEU A 41 -17.15 -5.92 7.50
CA LEU A 41 -16.05 -5.61 6.58
C LEU A 41 -16.48 -4.61 5.49
N LYS A 42 -15.87 -3.42 5.46
CA LYS A 42 -16.13 -2.39 4.44
C LYS A 42 -15.74 -2.88 3.04
N LYS A 43 -16.74 -3.14 2.18
CA LYS A 43 -16.59 -3.65 0.80
C LYS A 43 -16.07 -2.61 -0.21
N HIS A 44 -16.22 -1.31 0.06
CA HIS A 44 -15.87 -0.22 -0.86
C HIS A 44 -14.68 0.64 -0.37
N GLN A 45 -13.96 1.27 -1.31
CA GLN A 45 -12.91 2.25 -1.02
C GLN A 45 -13.14 3.54 -1.83
N LYS A 46 -13.32 4.67 -1.14
CA LYS A 46 -13.43 6.00 -1.77
C LYS A 46 -12.07 6.43 -2.33
N ARG A 47 -12.05 7.06 -3.51
CA ARG A 47 -10.82 7.36 -4.27
C ARG A 47 -9.83 8.24 -3.49
N LEU A 48 -10.33 9.21 -2.73
CA LEU A 48 -9.52 10.11 -1.89
C LEU A 48 -8.82 9.39 -0.71
N ASN A 49 -9.27 8.20 -0.33
CA ASN A 49 -8.64 7.32 0.67
C ASN A 49 -7.93 6.11 0.02
N ALA A 50 -7.57 6.22 -1.27
CA ALA A 50 -6.61 5.32 -1.89
C ALA A 50 -5.17 5.63 -1.39
N PRO A 51 -4.25 4.65 -1.36
CA PRO A 51 -2.84 4.91 -1.14
C PRO A 51 -2.28 5.90 -2.18
N LYS A 52 -1.66 7.00 -1.72
CA LYS A 52 -1.13 8.06 -2.60
C LYS A 52 -0.17 7.55 -3.68
N HIS A 53 0.57 6.46 -3.39
CA HIS A 53 1.54 5.84 -4.30
C HIS A 53 0.91 5.07 -5.48
N TRP A 54 -0.42 4.90 -5.52
CA TRP A 54 -1.12 4.36 -6.69
C TRP A 54 -1.21 5.36 -7.85
N ASN A 55 -0.94 6.66 -7.61
CA ASN A 55 -1.10 7.73 -8.60
C ASN A 55 -2.50 7.75 -9.23
N LEU A 56 -3.55 7.61 -8.41
CA LEU A 56 -4.91 7.89 -8.87
C LEU A 56 -5.14 9.40 -8.96
N ASP A 57 -5.75 9.81 -10.06
CA ASP A 57 -6.28 11.14 -10.32
C ASP A 57 -7.46 11.47 -9.38
N LYS A 58 -7.86 12.74 -9.29
CA LYS A 58 -8.98 13.16 -8.42
C LYS A 58 -10.38 12.95 -9.04
N LEU A 59 -10.51 13.02 -10.37
CA LEU A 59 -11.79 13.30 -11.05
C LEU A 59 -12.47 12.08 -11.69
N GLY A 60 -11.74 11.02 -12.05
CA GLY A 60 -12.23 9.85 -12.79
C GLY A 60 -13.12 8.88 -12.00
N GLY A 61 -14.02 9.40 -11.15
CA GLY A 61 -15.04 8.65 -10.40
C GLY A 61 -14.78 8.53 -8.89
N ALA A 62 -15.85 8.49 -8.09
CA ALA A 62 -15.80 8.59 -6.62
C ALA A 62 -15.09 7.44 -5.87
N PHE A 63 -14.84 6.31 -6.54
CA PHE A 63 -14.30 5.08 -5.93
C PHE A 63 -12.94 4.68 -6.55
N ALA A 64 -12.14 3.94 -5.78
CA ALA A 64 -10.94 3.26 -6.25
C ALA A 64 -11.12 1.74 -6.17
N PRO A 65 -10.32 0.94 -6.90
CA PRO A 65 -10.28 -0.51 -6.68
C PRO A 65 -9.88 -0.79 -5.23
N LYS A 66 -10.79 -1.39 -4.45
CA LYS A 66 -10.42 -1.97 -3.14
C LYS A 66 -9.62 -3.25 -3.43
N PRO A 67 -8.42 -3.45 -2.85
CA PRO A 67 -7.69 -4.71 -3.02
C PRO A 67 -8.45 -5.85 -2.33
N SER A 68 -8.43 -7.02 -2.94
CA SER A 68 -8.88 -8.27 -2.32
C SER A 68 -8.01 -8.62 -1.12
N SER A 69 -8.52 -9.41 -0.18
CA SER A 69 -7.67 -10.03 0.85
C SER A 69 -6.72 -11.03 0.18
N GLY A 70 -5.43 -10.97 0.48
CA GLY A 70 -4.40 -11.77 -0.18
C GLY A 70 -3.02 -11.56 0.44
N PRO A 71 -1.92 -11.90 -0.27
CA PRO A 71 -0.55 -11.88 0.24
C PRO A 71 -0.11 -10.58 0.94
N HIS A 72 -0.45 -9.42 0.36
CA HIS A 72 0.09 -8.12 0.77
C HIS A 72 -0.97 -7.21 1.41
N LYS A 73 -0.53 -6.31 2.30
CA LYS A 73 -1.44 -5.37 2.97
C LYS A 73 -2.05 -4.37 1.97
N SER A 74 -3.29 -3.93 2.21
CA SER A 74 -4.02 -3.01 1.33
C SER A 74 -3.40 -1.61 1.13
N ARG A 75 -2.41 -1.22 1.96
CA ARG A 75 -1.60 0.00 1.80
C ARG A 75 -0.15 -0.28 1.35
N GLU A 76 0.17 -1.53 1.00
CA GLU A 76 1.50 -2.02 0.61
C GLU A 76 1.42 -2.94 -0.64
N CYS A 77 0.37 -2.77 -1.45
CA CYS A 77 0.15 -3.49 -2.71
C CYS A 77 -0.34 -2.55 -3.81
N LEU A 78 -0.33 -3.04 -5.05
CA LEU A 78 -0.89 -2.41 -6.23
C LEU A 78 -1.82 -3.42 -6.94
N PRO A 79 -3.16 -3.22 -6.93
CA PRO A 79 -4.10 -4.13 -7.59
C PRO A 79 -3.78 -4.36 -9.09
N LEU A 80 -3.98 -5.59 -9.59
CA LEU A 80 -3.71 -5.96 -11.00
C LEU A 80 -4.37 -5.01 -12.01
N ILE A 81 -5.57 -4.50 -11.72
CA ILE A 81 -6.24 -3.51 -12.56
C ILE A 81 -5.50 -2.17 -12.69
N LEU A 82 -4.72 -1.76 -11.68
CA LEU A 82 -3.87 -0.57 -11.76
C LEU A 82 -2.52 -0.86 -12.44
N ILE A 83 -2.05 -2.11 -12.39
CA ILE A 83 -0.90 -2.57 -13.16
C ILE A 83 -1.21 -2.50 -14.66
N LEU A 84 -2.26 -3.19 -15.12
CA LEU A 84 -2.63 -3.27 -16.53
C LEU A 84 -3.07 -1.90 -17.10
N ARG A 85 -4.00 -1.20 -16.44
CA ARG A 85 -4.58 0.05 -16.97
C ARG A 85 -3.75 1.30 -16.65
N ASN A 86 -3.33 1.48 -15.39
CA ASN A 86 -2.67 2.73 -14.99
C ASN A 86 -1.16 2.75 -15.32
N ARG A 87 -0.46 1.61 -15.21
CA ARG A 87 1.00 1.52 -15.43
C ARG A 87 1.40 1.02 -16.83
N LEU A 88 0.89 -0.14 -17.28
CA LEU A 88 1.30 -0.77 -18.56
C LEU A 88 0.54 -0.26 -19.78
N LYS A 89 -0.66 0.30 -19.60
CA LYS A 89 -1.53 0.87 -20.66
C LYS A 89 -2.13 -0.12 -21.66
N TYR A 90 -2.01 -1.43 -21.47
CA TYR A 90 -2.69 -2.45 -22.29
C TYR A 90 -4.24 -2.40 -22.21
N ALA A 91 -4.80 -1.59 -21.32
CA ALA A 91 -6.23 -1.36 -21.20
C ALA A 91 -6.51 0.10 -20.84
N LEU A 92 -7.65 0.60 -21.29
CA LEU A 92 -8.22 1.91 -21.00
C LEU A 92 -9.36 1.82 -19.97
N THR A 93 -10.23 0.80 -20.05
CA THR A 93 -11.40 0.66 -19.16
C THR A 93 -11.28 -0.48 -18.13
N TYR A 94 -12.26 -0.55 -17.21
CA TYR A 94 -12.42 -1.70 -16.31
C TYR A 94 -12.85 -2.98 -17.04
N ARG A 95 -13.51 -2.90 -18.20
CA ARG A 95 -14.05 -4.06 -18.92
C ARG A 95 -12.94 -4.82 -19.65
N GLU A 96 -12.07 -4.11 -20.39
CA GLU A 96 -10.91 -4.73 -21.08
C GLU A 96 -10.00 -5.49 -20.10
N VAL A 97 -9.74 -4.93 -18.91
CA VAL A 97 -8.94 -5.61 -17.87
C VAL A 97 -9.58 -6.93 -17.45
N ILE A 98 -10.91 -6.99 -17.34
CA ILE A 98 -11.59 -8.25 -17.02
C ILE A 98 -11.42 -9.25 -18.17
N SER A 99 -11.57 -8.82 -19.43
CA SER A 99 -11.35 -9.68 -20.60
C SER A 99 -9.93 -10.28 -20.65
N ILE A 100 -8.89 -9.45 -20.45
CA ILE A 100 -7.47 -9.89 -20.42
C ILE A 100 -7.23 -10.93 -19.31
N LEU A 101 -7.82 -10.73 -18.13
CA LEU A 101 -7.66 -11.63 -16.99
C LEU A 101 -8.45 -12.93 -17.14
N MET A 102 -9.64 -12.89 -17.75
CA MET A 102 -10.44 -14.10 -18.03
C MET A 102 -9.81 -14.98 -19.12
N GLN A 103 -9.06 -14.39 -20.06
CA GLN A 103 -8.20 -15.12 -21.01
C GLN A 103 -6.99 -15.81 -20.35
N ARG A 104 -6.81 -15.70 -19.02
CA ARG A 104 -5.74 -16.31 -18.22
C ARG A 104 -4.31 -15.91 -18.63
N HIS A 105 -4.16 -14.85 -19.43
CA HIS A 105 -2.88 -14.37 -19.96
C HIS A 105 -1.95 -13.67 -18.94
N VAL A 106 -2.37 -13.53 -17.67
CA VAL A 106 -1.60 -12.86 -16.61
C VAL A 106 -1.28 -13.83 -15.48
N LEU A 107 0.01 -14.02 -15.23
CA LEU A 107 0.56 -14.79 -14.12
C LEU A 107 1.07 -13.83 -13.03
N VAL A 108 0.89 -14.20 -11.77
CA VAL A 108 1.59 -13.58 -10.64
C VAL A 108 2.24 -14.68 -9.81
N ASP A 109 3.55 -14.57 -9.62
CA ASP A 109 4.42 -15.61 -9.05
C ASP A 109 4.15 -16.99 -9.72
N ASN A 110 4.27 -17.03 -11.05
CA ASN A 110 4.01 -18.18 -11.95
C ASN A 110 2.63 -18.82 -11.84
N LYS A 111 1.65 -18.17 -11.18
CA LYS A 111 0.28 -18.69 -10.99
C LYS A 111 -0.73 -17.76 -11.66
N VAL A 112 -1.62 -18.33 -12.49
CA VAL A 112 -2.71 -17.60 -13.18
C VAL A 112 -3.57 -16.85 -12.17
N ARG A 113 -3.79 -15.54 -12.38
CA ARG A 113 -4.68 -14.71 -11.56
C ARG A 113 -5.78 -14.08 -12.41
N THR A 114 -7.02 -14.49 -12.18
CA THR A 114 -8.22 -13.93 -12.83
C THR A 114 -8.82 -12.74 -12.06
N ASP A 115 -8.46 -12.52 -10.80
CA ASP A 115 -8.99 -11.42 -9.99
C ASP A 115 -8.32 -10.07 -10.31
N LYS A 116 -9.08 -9.21 -11.01
CA LYS A 116 -8.81 -7.77 -11.24
C LYS A 116 -8.29 -7.00 -10.02
N THR A 117 -8.68 -7.42 -8.82
CA THR A 117 -8.42 -6.75 -7.54
C THR A 117 -7.36 -7.46 -6.68
N TYR A 118 -6.68 -8.45 -7.23
CA TYR A 118 -5.61 -9.20 -6.56
C TYR A 118 -4.48 -8.26 -6.09
N PRO A 119 -4.07 -8.30 -4.80
CA PRO A 119 -3.08 -7.40 -4.24
C PRO A 119 -1.65 -7.88 -4.55
N ALA A 120 -1.16 -7.64 -5.76
CA ALA A 120 0.26 -7.82 -6.07
C ALA A 120 1.10 -6.76 -5.32
N GLY A 121 2.23 -7.14 -4.73
CA GLY A 121 3.01 -6.29 -3.83
C GLY A 121 4.51 -6.28 -4.12
N PHE A 122 5.28 -5.84 -3.13
CA PHE A 122 6.74 -5.71 -3.25
C PHE A 122 7.40 -7.06 -3.56
N MET A 123 8.38 -7.07 -4.47
CA MET A 123 9.11 -8.24 -4.98
C MET A 123 8.29 -9.32 -5.73
N ASP A 124 6.96 -9.20 -5.85
CA ASP A 124 6.16 -10.09 -6.70
C ASP A 124 6.58 -10.00 -8.17
N VAL A 125 6.54 -11.14 -8.86
CA VAL A 125 6.79 -11.23 -10.30
C VAL A 125 5.46 -11.32 -11.04
N VAL A 126 5.22 -10.41 -11.97
CA VAL A 126 4.07 -10.42 -12.89
C VAL A 126 4.58 -10.78 -14.28
N SER A 127 4.08 -11.89 -14.83
CA SER A 127 4.50 -12.40 -16.14
C SER A 127 3.32 -12.45 -17.10
N ILE A 128 3.56 -12.07 -18.35
CA ILE A 128 2.57 -12.06 -19.44
C ILE A 128 3.14 -12.89 -20.60
N PRO A 129 2.89 -14.23 -20.62
CA PRO A 129 3.49 -15.12 -21.62
C PRO A 129 3.16 -14.74 -23.08
N LYS A 130 2.04 -14.05 -23.32
CA LYS A 130 1.63 -13.63 -24.67
C LYS A 130 2.50 -12.53 -25.28
N THR A 131 3.19 -11.73 -24.47
CA THR A 131 4.18 -10.72 -24.94
C THR A 131 5.61 -11.07 -24.54
N ASN A 132 5.82 -12.20 -23.84
CA ASN A 132 7.08 -12.58 -23.19
C ASN A 132 7.64 -11.51 -22.22
N GLU A 133 6.78 -10.62 -21.71
CA GLU A 133 7.17 -9.56 -20.77
C GLU A 133 7.05 -10.03 -19.32
N ASN A 134 8.18 -10.02 -18.63
CA ASN A 134 8.30 -10.29 -17.20
C ASN A 134 8.59 -8.98 -16.43
N PHE A 135 7.85 -8.72 -15.35
CA PHE A 135 8.00 -7.54 -14.51
C PHE A 135 8.15 -7.92 -13.03
N ARG A 136 9.09 -7.30 -12.30
CA ARG A 136 9.08 -7.30 -10.83
C ARG A 136 8.51 -5.98 -10.28
N LEU A 137 7.69 -6.07 -9.24
CA LEU A 137 7.17 -4.92 -8.51
C LEU A 137 8.18 -4.41 -7.47
N VAL A 138 8.82 -3.27 -7.76
CA VAL A 138 9.88 -2.68 -6.93
C VAL A 138 9.50 -1.24 -6.54
N TYR A 139 10.04 -0.75 -5.42
CA TYR A 139 9.87 0.65 -5.05
C TYR A 139 10.83 1.58 -5.80
N ASP A 140 10.27 2.64 -6.38
CA ASP A 140 10.96 3.82 -6.87
C ASP A 140 11.33 4.76 -5.71
N THR A 141 12.39 5.55 -5.84
CA THR A 141 12.99 6.39 -4.76
C THR A 141 12.04 7.46 -4.19
N LYS A 142 10.91 7.71 -4.86
CA LYS A 142 9.81 8.56 -4.41
C LYS A 142 8.73 7.81 -3.63
N GLY A 143 8.98 6.57 -3.22
CA GLY A 143 8.03 5.71 -2.49
C GLY A 143 6.85 5.23 -3.33
N ARG A 144 7.09 4.94 -4.62
CA ARG A 144 6.04 4.52 -5.58
C ARG A 144 6.29 3.11 -6.07
N PHE A 145 5.24 2.31 -6.27
CA PHE A 145 5.39 1.05 -7.01
C PHE A 145 5.71 1.33 -8.48
N ARG A 146 6.79 0.70 -8.95
CA ARG A 146 7.22 0.69 -10.33
C ARG A 146 7.31 -0.77 -10.80
N LEU A 147 6.80 -1.03 -12.00
CA LEU A 147 7.07 -2.26 -12.72
C LEU A 147 8.46 -2.13 -13.34
N HIS A 148 9.38 -3.00 -12.92
CA HIS A 148 10.70 -3.13 -13.52
C HIS A 148 10.66 -4.33 -14.45
N SER A 149 10.87 -4.13 -15.76
CA SER A 149 11.08 -5.25 -16.68
C SER A 149 12.35 -6.01 -16.27
N ILE A 150 12.27 -7.35 -16.26
CA ILE A 150 13.33 -8.28 -15.84
C ILE A 150 13.56 -9.35 -16.91
N ARG A 151 14.72 -10.01 -16.88
CA ARG A 151 15.02 -11.18 -17.73
C ARG A 151 14.30 -12.42 -17.21
N ASP A 152 14.14 -13.43 -18.06
CA ASP A 152 13.45 -14.67 -17.67
C ASP A 152 14.22 -15.53 -16.65
N GLU A 153 15.55 -15.52 -16.68
CA GLU A 153 16.39 -16.09 -15.61
C GLU A 153 16.06 -15.50 -14.23
N GLU A 154 15.66 -14.22 -14.22
CA GLU A 154 15.28 -13.49 -13.02
C GLU A 154 13.78 -13.60 -12.71
N SER A 155 12.93 -13.98 -13.68
CA SER A 155 11.48 -14.18 -13.46
C SER A 155 11.21 -15.37 -12.54
N LYS A 156 12.00 -16.45 -12.70
CA LYS A 156 11.88 -17.74 -12.01
C LYS A 156 12.08 -17.68 -10.50
N PHE A 157 12.73 -16.65 -9.97
CA PHE A 157 12.97 -16.52 -8.52
C PHE A 157 12.40 -15.24 -7.92
N LYS A 158 12.19 -15.28 -6.61
CA LYS A 158 11.68 -14.17 -5.79
C LYS A 158 12.49 -14.06 -4.50
N LEU A 159 12.66 -12.83 -4.00
CA LEU A 159 13.15 -12.62 -2.64
C LEU A 159 11.98 -12.51 -1.68
N CYS A 160 12.00 -13.28 -0.59
CA CYS A 160 10.99 -13.21 0.46
C CYS A 160 11.64 -12.97 1.83
N LYS A 161 11.31 -11.86 2.50
CA LYS A 161 11.74 -11.62 3.88
C LYS A 161 10.99 -12.56 4.83
N VAL A 162 11.72 -13.21 5.73
CA VAL A 162 11.19 -14.06 6.80
C VAL A 162 10.62 -13.18 7.91
N ARG A 163 9.34 -13.38 8.24
CA ARG A 163 8.63 -12.60 9.27
C ARG A 163 8.65 -13.29 10.63
N SER A 164 8.58 -14.62 10.65
CA SER A 164 8.66 -15.43 11.87
C SER A 164 9.15 -16.85 11.54
N VAL A 165 9.99 -17.41 12.41
CA VAL A 165 10.30 -18.85 12.46
C VAL A 165 9.47 -19.43 13.61
N GLN A 166 8.82 -20.58 13.38
CA GLN A 166 7.94 -21.23 14.36
C GLN A 166 8.03 -22.76 14.22
N PHE A 167 7.65 -23.49 15.27
CA PHE A 167 7.48 -24.94 15.23
C PHE A 167 6.00 -25.29 15.16
N GLY A 168 5.64 -26.20 14.26
CA GLY A 168 4.28 -26.70 14.09
C GLY A 168 4.00 -27.96 14.91
N SER A 169 2.84 -28.57 14.66
CA SER A 169 2.53 -29.90 15.18
C SER A 169 3.62 -30.92 14.80
N LYS A 170 3.88 -31.87 15.71
CA LYS A 170 4.98 -32.83 15.63
C LYS A 170 6.39 -32.19 15.58
N GLY A 171 6.55 -30.96 16.09
CA GLY A 171 7.85 -30.28 16.19
C GLY A 171 8.44 -29.83 14.85
N ILE A 172 7.65 -29.82 13.77
CA ILE A 172 8.14 -29.54 12.41
C ILE A 172 8.41 -28.03 12.26
N PRO A 173 9.66 -27.58 12.00
CA PRO A 173 9.96 -26.17 11.83
C PRO A 173 9.34 -25.63 10.53
N TYR A 174 8.87 -24.38 10.59
CA TYR A 174 8.41 -23.62 9.43
C TYR A 174 8.73 -22.13 9.55
N ILE A 175 8.87 -21.47 8.40
CA ILE A 175 8.96 -20.01 8.29
C ILE A 175 7.70 -19.45 7.65
N ASN A 176 7.27 -18.28 8.11
CA ASN A 176 6.26 -17.45 7.45
C ASN A 176 6.96 -16.27 6.77
N THR A 177 6.66 -16.03 5.50
CA THR A 177 7.20 -14.90 4.73
C THR A 177 6.34 -13.63 4.86
N TYR A 178 6.90 -12.50 4.44
CA TYR A 178 6.16 -11.22 4.31
C TYR A 178 4.97 -11.30 3.34
N ASP A 179 5.03 -12.14 2.28
CA ASP A 179 3.96 -12.38 1.30
C ASP A 179 3.02 -13.54 1.70
N GLY A 180 3.01 -13.93 2.98
CA GLY A 180 2.04 -14.87 3.53
C GLY A 180 2.20 -16.33 3.09
N ARG A 181 3.38 -16.70 2.56
CA ARG A 181 3.74 -18.10 2.29
C ARG A 181 4.26 -18.74 3.57
N THR A 182 3.97 -20.02 3.77
CA THR A 182 4.55 -20.84 4.84
C THR A 182 5.40 -21.94 4.20
N ILE A 183 6.68 -22.02 4.59
CA ILE A 183 7.63 -23.01 4.06
C ILE A 183 8.09 -23.89 5.23
N ARG A 184 7.97 -25.21 5.06
CA ARG A 184 8.32 -26.21 6.08
C ARG A 184 9.74 -26.72 5.85
N TYR A 185 10.40 -27.18 6.91
CA TYR A 185 11.80 -27.63 6.90
C TYR A 185 12.77 -26.58 6.32
N PRO A 186 12.79 -25.34 6.85
CA PRO A 186 13.85 -24.37 6.55
C PRO A 186 15.20 -24.84 7.08
N ASP A 187 16.29 -24.31 6.52
CA ASP A 187 17.63 -24.41 7.11
C ASP A 187 17.62 -23.78 8.53
N PRO A 188 18.11 -24.47 9.58
CA PRO A 188 18.19 -23.95 10.95
C PRO A 188 18.96 -22.62 11.12
N LEU A 189 19.79 -22.25 10.15
CA LEU A 189 20.53 -20.98 10.13
C LEU A 189 19.65 -19.76 9.79
N ILE A 190 18.45 -19.97 9.22
CA ILE A 190 17.52 -18.92 8.81
C ILE A 190 16.75 -18.36 10.02
N LYS A 191 16.87 -17.06 10.25
CA LYS A 191 16.26 -16.35 11.38
C LYS A 191 15.23 -15.31 10.93
N ALA A 192 14.47 -14.76 11.89
CA ALA A 192 13.50 -13.72 11.59
C ALA A 192 14.19 -12.42 11.15
N ASN A 193 13.65 -11.79 10.09
CA ASN A 193 14.19 -10.68 9.30
C ASN A 193 15.23 -11.03 8.22
N ASP A 194 15.74 -12.26 8.17
CA ASP A 194 16.54 -12.75 7.04
C ASP A 194 15.70 -12.76 5.75
N THR A 195 16.35 -12.84 4.59
CA THR A 195 15.66 -12.89 3.29
C THR A 195 16.06 -14.14 2.51
N ILE A 196 15.09 -14.98 2.17
CA ILE A 196 15.27 -16.18 1.36
C ILE A 196 15.11 -15.86 -0.13
N LYS A 197 15.89 -16.55 -0.98
CA LYS A 197 15.64 -16.68 -2.42
C LYS A 197 14.76 -17.90 -2.64
N LEU A 198 13.51 -17.65 -2.99
CA LEU A 198 12.50 -18.64 -3.32
C LEU A 198 12.52 -18.92 -4.83
N ASP A 199 12.62 -20.18 -5.23
CA ASP A 199 12.25 -20.61 -6.58
C ASP A 199 10.73 -20.65 -6.70
N LEU A 200 10.15 -20.05 -7.74
CA LEU A 200 8.71 -19.92 -7.89
C LEU A 200 8.03 -21.20 -8.39
N ASP A 201 8.77 -22.06 -9.09
CA ASP A 201 8.24 -23.28 -9.69
C ASP A 201 8.17 -24.40 -8.64
N SER A 202 9.30 -24.80 -8.06
CA SER A 202 9.33 -25.80 -6.98
C SER A 202 8.80 -25.27 -5.64
N ASN A 203 8.72 -23.93 -5.47
CA ASN A 203 8.38 -23.26 -4.21
C ASN A 203 9.35 -23.62 -3.05
N LYS A 204 10.59 -24.01 -3.37
CA LYS A 204 11.68 -24.31 -2.41
C LYS A 204 12.65 -23.14 -2.25
N ILE A 205 13.38 -23.13 -1.13
CA ILE A 205 14.46 -22.17 -0.85
C ILE A 205 15.71 -22.60 -1.63
N VAL A 206 16.37 -21.66 -2.30
CA VAL A 206 17.60 -21.89 -3.10
C VAL A 206 18.85 -21.39 -2.36
N ASP A 207 18.78 -20.20 -1.76
CA ASP A 207 19.83 -19.58 -0.93
C ASP A 207 19.15 -18.57 0.01
N PHE A 208 19.84 -18.06 1.03
CA PHE A 208 19.34 -17.05 1.95
C PHE A 208 20.40 -15.99 2.29
N ILE A 209 19.93 -14.82 2.72
CA ILE A 209 20.75 -13.69 3.16
C ILE A 209 20.40 -13.40 4.62
N LYS A 210 21.40 -13.48 5.51
CA LYS A 210 21.28 -13.11 6.92
C LYS A 210 21.14 -11.58 7.08
N PHE A 211 20.37 -11.16 8.09
CA PHE A 211 20.21 -9.75 8.45
C PHE A 211 21.40 -9.22 9.26
N ASP A 212 22.57 -9.18 8.62
CA ASP A 212 23.85 -8.75 9.19
C ASP A 212 24.41 -7.49 8.53
N VAL A 213 25.28 -6.77 9.26
CA VAL A 213 25.98 -5.55 8.82
C VAL A 213 26.82 -5.82 7.56
N GLY A 214 26.87 -4.84 6.65
CA GLY A 214 27.58 -4.93 5.37
C GLY A 214 26.76 -5.42 4.19
N ASN A 215 25.53 -5.93 4.40
CA ASN A 215 24.64 -6.38 3.32
C ASN A 215 23.80 -5.25 2.70
N VAL A 216 23.45 -5.39 1.41
CA VAL A 216 22.58 -4.43 0.69
C VAL A 216 21.14 -4.56 1.18
N VAL A 217 20.53 -3.45 1.55
CA VAL A 217 19.13 -3.37 1.99
C VAL A 217 18.34 -2.33 1.17
N MET A 218 17.06 -2.63 0.93
CA MET A 218 16.07 -1.70 0.40
C MET A 218 15.05 -1.33 1.47
N VAL A 219 14.62 -0.06 1.49
CA VAL A 219 13.57 0.41 2.39
C VAL A 219 12.18 0.20 1.78
N THR A 220 11.31 -0.53 2.46
CA THR A 220 9.93 -0.84 2.02
C THR A 220 8.87 0.10 2.58
N GLY A 221 9.18 0.92 3.59
CA GLY A 221 8.19 1.78 4.25
C GLY A 221 8.73 3.04 4.93
N GLY A 222 7.87 4.04 5.08
CA GLY A 222 8.19 5.33 5.71
C GLY A 222 8.82 6.36 4.75
N ARG A 223 9.42 7.43 5.30
CA ARG A 223 9.93 8.58 4.52
C ARG A 223 11.08 8.23 3.55
N ASN A 224 11.76 7.12 3.79
CA ASN A 224 12.90 6.62 3.01
C ASN A 224 12.54 5.47 2.05
N THR A 225 11.25 5.12 1.87
CA THR A 225 10.80 4.05 0.95
C THR A 225 11.42 4.18 -0.45
N GLY A 226 11.98 3.08 -0.96
CA GLY A 226 12.65 3.01 -2.26
C GLY A 226 14.12 3.44 -2.26
N ARG A 227 14.70 3.81 -1.11
CA ARG A 227 16.16 3.94 -0.96
C ARG A 227 16.85 2.58 -0.88
N VAL A 228 18.08 2.51 -1.36
CA VAL A 228 18.93 1.31 -1.36
C VAL A 228 20.33 1.69 -0.92
N GLY A 229 20.81 1.02 0.13
CA GLY A 229 22.13 1.26 0.71
C GLY A 229 22.65 0.04 1.45
N ILE A 230 23.82 0.19 2.05
CA ILE A 230 24.48 -0.83 2.87
C ILE A 230 24.05 -0.65 4.33
N LEU A 231 23.70 -1.75 5.00
CA LEU A 231 23.42 -1.79 6.43
C LEU A 231 24.69 -1.50 7.23
N LYS A 232 24.75 -0.37 7.94
CA LYS A 232 25.91 0.04 8.77
C LYS A 232 25.78 -0.37 10.23
N ASN A 233 24.66 -0.04 10.87
CA ASN A 233 24.47 -0.28 12.31
C ASN A 233 23.02 -0.65 12.63
N ARG A 234 22.85 -1.44 13.69
CA ARG A 234 21.56 -1.94 14.20
C ARG A 234 21.49 -1.67 15.70
N GLU A 235 20.80 -0.60 16.06
CA GLU A 235 20.60 -0.16 17.43
C GLU A 235 19.42 -0.94 18.07
N LYS A 236 19.70 -1.63 19.17
CA LYS A 236 18.76 -2.54 19.84
C LYS A 236 18.18 -1.92 21.10
N HIS A 237 17.01 -1.31 20.97
CA HIS A 237 16.23 -0.78 22.09
C HIS A 237 15.40 -1.89 22.76
N LYS A 238 15.73 -2.29 23.99
CA LYS A 238 14.92 -3.27 24.75
C LYS A 238 13.50 -2.72 24.94
N GLY A 239 12.47 -3.50 24.59
CA GLY A 239 11.06 -3.12 24.72
C GLY A 239 10.54 -2.10 23.68
N SER A 240 11.37 -1.64 22.74
CA SER A 240 10.98 -0.67 21.71
C SER A 240 11.35 -1.14 20.30
N PHE A 241 11.11 -0.31 19.28
CA PHE A 241 11.43 -0.62 17.89
C PHE A 241 12.94 -0.47 17.65
N GLU A 242 13.60 -1.54 17.19
CA GLU A 242 15.00 -1.47 16.75
C GLU A 242 15.19 -0.47 15.60
N THR A 243 16.23 0.36 15.71
CA THR A 243 16.62 1.38 14.74
C THR A 243 17.78 0.87 13.89
N VAL A 244 17.72 1.15 12.59
CA VAL A 244 18.65 0.61 11.60
C VAL A 244 19.22 1.74 10.75
N HIS A 245 20.55 1.88 10.78
CA HIS A 245 21.32 2.90 10.06
C HIS A 245 21.83 2.33 8.74
N ILE A 246 21.55 3.04 7.66
CA ILE A 246 21.82 2.63 6.28
C ILE A 246 22.58 3.76 5.59
N GLN A 247 23.64 3.43 4.84
CA GLN A 247 24.35 4.38 3.99
C GLN A 247 24.05 4.10 2.51
N ASP A 248 23.47 5.06 1.78
CA ASP A 248 23.33 4.99 0.32
C ASP A 248 24.71 5.02 -0.37
N ALA A 249 24.80 4.54 -1.61
CA ALA A 249 26.04 4.51 -2.39
C ALA A 249 26.70 5.90 -2.65
N THR A 250 26.02 7.00 -2.36
CA THR A 250 26.58 8.38 -2.39
C THR A 250 27.09 8.86 -1.03
N GLY A 251 27.20 7.98 -0.04
CA GLY A 251 27.65 8.31 1.31
C GLY A 251 26.57 8.86 2.25
N HIS A 252 25.37 9.20 1.75
CA HIS A 252 24.29 9.72 2.59
C HIS A 252 23.75 8.66 3.57
N GLU A 253 23.83 8.94 4.86
CA GLU A 253 23.28 8.09 5.90
C GLU A 253 21.83 8.46 6.27
N PHE A 254 21.07 7.47 6.74
CA PHE A 254 19.74 7.65 7.29
C PHE A 254 19.31 6.48 8.18
N ALA A 255 18.39 6.74 9.11
CA ALA A 255 17.79 5.73 9.97
C ALA A 255 16.40 5.27 9.46
N THR A 256 16.04 4.02 9.77
CA THR A 256 14.68 3.45 9.63
C THR A 256 14.41 2.40 10.72
N ARG A 257 13.15 2.03 10.96
CA ARG A 257 12.81 0.89 11.83
C ARG A 257 13.08 -0.44 11.11
N LEU A 258 13.57 -1.45 11.84
CA LEU A 258 13.82 -2.83 11.36
C LEU A 258 12.68 -3.42 10.49
N SER A 259 11.42 -3.12 10.83
CA SER A 259 10.22 -3.56 10.10
C SER A 259 10.21 -3.14 8.62
N ASN A 260 10.83 -2.00 8.31
CA ASN A 260 10.80 -1.35 7.01
C ASN A 260 12.04 -1.64 6.16
N VAL A 261 12.95 -2.49 6.65
CA VAL A 261 14.20 -2.86 5.98
C VAL A 261 14.06 -4.26 5.39
N PHE A 262 14.51 -4.44 4.14
CA PHE A 262 14.45 -5.71 3.42
C PHE A 262 15.83 -5.96 2.77
N THR A 263 16.47 -7.09 3.04
CA THR A 263 17.80 -7.39 2.51
C THR A 263 17.69 -7.87 1.06
N ILE A 264 18.48 -7.31 0.15
CA ILE A 264 18.42 -7.61 -1.29
C ILE A 264 19.72 -8.17 -1.86
N GLY A 265 20.81 -8.23 -1.10
CA GLY A 265 22.10 -8.76 -1.56
C GLY A 265 23.08 -9.07 -0.44
N LYS A 266 24.04 -9.95 -0.72
CA LYS A 266 25.21 -10.23 0.13
C LYS A 266 26.31 -9.21 -0.18
N GLY A 267 26.90 -8.58 0.84
CA GLY A 267 27.90 -7.52 0.67
C GLY A 267 27.34 -6.32 -0.12
N SER A 268 28.07 -5.87 -1.14
CA SER A 268 27.66 -4.75 -2.02
C SER A 268 26.79 -5.17 -3.23
N LYS A 269 26.68 -6.47 -3.55
CA LYS A 269 26.02 -6.95 -4.78
C LYS A 269 24.55 -7.34 -4.54
N PRO A 270 23.56 -6.61 -5.09
CA PRO A 270 22.16 -7.05 -5.03
C PRO A 270 21.94 -8.31 -5.87
N TRP A 271 21.04 -9.18 -5.42
CA TRP A 271 20.55 -10.36 -6.13
C TRP A 271 19.38 -10.07 -7.09
N VAL A 272 18.91 -8.82 -7.12
CA VAL A 272 17.76 -8.36 -7.89
C VAL A 272 18.13 -7.10 -8.68
N SER A 273 17.66 -7.00 -9.92
CA SER A 273 17.84 -5.81 -10.75
C SER A 273 17.20 -4.57 -10.11
N LEU A 274 17.92 -3.46 -10.10
CA LEU A 274 17.49 -2.22 -9.47
C LEU A 274 16.89 -1.22 -10.47
N PRO A 275 15.75 -0.57 -10.16
CA PRO A 275 15.13 0.40 -11.05
C PRO A 275 16.02 1.62 -11.31
N LYS A 276 15.80 2.30 -12.45
CA LYS A 276 16.56 3.49 -12.91
C LYS A 276 16.76 4.49 -11.77
N GLY A 277 18.01 4.65 -11.34
CA GLY A 277 18.42 5.42 -10.16
C GLY A 277 19.11 4.59 -9.06
N LYS A 278 19.11 3.25 -9.15
CA LYS A 278 19.76 2.32 -8.19
C LYS A 278 19.37 2.52 -6.71
N GLY A 279 18.22 3.13 -6.44
CA GLY A 279 17.78 3.50 -5.08
C GLY A 279 18.38 4.80 -4.51
N ILE A 280 19.24 5.49 -5.25
CA ILE A 280 19.83 6.77 -4.79
C ILE A 280 18.76 7.87 -4.86
N LYS A 281 18.46 8.48 -3.71
CA LYS A 281 17.46 9.54 -3.59
C LYS A 281 18.14 10.92 -3.55
N LEU A 282 18.25 11.50 -4.75
CA LEU A 282 18.76 12.86 -4.97
C LEU A 282 17.99 13.93 -4.17
N THR A 283 18.65 15.05 -3.88
CA THR A 283 18.01 16.23 -3.28
C THR A 283 17.09 16.95 -4.28
N ILE A 284 16.22 17.84 -3.78
CA ILE A 284 15.29 18.60 -4.63
C ILE A 284 16.06 19.48 -5.64
N ILE A 285 17.21 20.02 -5.23
CA ILE A 285 18.07 20.88 -6.06
C ILE A 285 18.75 20.06 -7.16
N GLU A 286 19.25 18.86 -6.84
CA GLU A 286 19.79 17.92 -7.83
C GLU A 286 18.72 17.45 -8.82
N GLU A 287 17.51 17.13 -8.37
CA GLU A 287 16.41 16.78 -9.28
C GLU A 287 16.03 17.94 -10.20
N ALA A 288 16.04 19.18 -9.71
CA ALA A 288 15.78 20.37 -10.50
C ALA A 288 16.86 20.60 -11.57
N ARG A 289 18.14 20.63 -11.17
CA ARG A 289 19.29 20.76 -12.09
C ARG A 289 19.30 19.65 -13.13
N LYS A 290 19.06 18.40 -12.72
CA LYS A 290 18.99 17.24 -13.62
C LYS A 290 17.81 17.31 -14.59
N ARG A 291 16.68 17.90 -14.19
CA ARG A 291 15.55 18.16 -15.08
C ARG A 291 15.86 19.28 -16.08
N GLN A 292 16.50 20.37 -15.65
CA GLN A 292 16.92 21.46 -16.53
C GLN A 292 17.90 20.95 -17.59
N ALA A 293 18.98 20.27 -17.18
CA ALA A 293 19.96 19.69 -18.08
C ALA A 293 19.36 18.67 -19.08
N ALA A 294 18.34 17.90 -18.65
CA ALA A 294 17.64 16.97 -19.53
C ALA A 294 16.68 17.66 -20.52
N LEU A 295 16.21 18.88 -20.23
CA LEU A 295 15.40 19.68 -21.15
C LEU A 295 16.29 20.40 -22.18
N THR A 296 17.41 20.97 -21.75
CA THR A 296 18.39 21.63 -22.64
C THR A 296 19.18 20.65 -23.51
N ALA A 297 19.14 19.34 -23.21
CA ALA A 297 19.69 18.28 -24.05
C ALA A 297 18.61 17.58 -24.91
N SER A 298 17.38 18.13 -24.94
CA SER A 298 16.26 17.66 -25.77
C SER A 298 15.63 18.81 -26.59
N ALA A 299 16.32 19.93 -26.67
CA ALA A 299 15.99 21.13 -27.43
C ALA A 299 17.18 21.46 -28.34
#